data_AF-A0A971TZN7-F1
#
_entry.id   AF-A0A971TZN7-F1
#
_cell.length_a   1.000
_cell.length_b   1.000
_cell.length_c   1.000
_cell.angle_alpha   90.00
_cell.angle_beta   90.00
_cell.angle_gamma   90.00
#
_symmetry.space_group_name_H-M   'P 1'
#
loop_
_entity.id
_entity.type
_entity.pdbx_description
1 polymer ?
#
loop_
_entity_poly.entity_id
_entity_poly.type
_entity_poly.pdbx_seq_one_letter_code
_entity_poly.pdbx_strand_id
1 'polypeptide(L)'
;EAFVIDGQKRKELIEKDSKSAEIIKPHITGREVRRYSIDWEGKYLIFSRRGIDITRYQAINEYLEYYRERLEPKKENSQKIGRKPGNYAWYEIQDSVEYYEAFERPKISYQKFQVSPAFAIDARGEFLTNDAVWNIGMEDYVLLATLNSILGWYLISRHCTEIQNGYQLIWTYLKNVTVVVPDSPTGKSIEAKTKELIDLKSDLSGRLSSCMELISTEYGLKKTGKNLQQFYRLGWNQFVWELEKQKARLTLGQKEELNGWFRKKREELNELEEKIELLDREINLAIYELYRLNREDIDLVESSVKQH
;
A
#
# COMPACT_ATOMS: atom_id res chain seq x y z
N GLU A 1 0.93 13.20 14.78
CA GLU A 1 0.36 14.25 13.91
C GLU A 1 -1.08 14.47 14.33
N ALA A 2 -1.63 15.68 14.20
CA ALA A 2 -3.01 15.96 14.65
C ALA A 2 -4.07 15.47 13.65
N PHE A 3 -3.81 15.54 12.34
CA PHE A 3 -4.79 15.17 11.32
C PHE A 3 -4.79 13.68 10.96
N VAL A 4 -3.70 12.96 11.23
CA VAL A 4 -3.61 11.52 10.95
C VAL A 4 -3.88 10.75 12.25
N ILE A 5 -4.96 9.99 12.26
CA ILE A 5 -5.47 9.26 13.42
C ILE A 5 -5.53 7.75 13.14
N ASP A 6 -5.55 6.95 14.21
CA ASP A 6 -5.77 5.51 14.11
C ASP A 6 -7.27 5.15 14.17
N GLY A 7 -7.56 3.87 13.96
CA GLY A 7 -8.93 3.35 14.02
C GLY A 7 -9.62 3.51 15.37
N GLN A 8 -8.88 3.52 16.49
CA GLN A 8 -9.47 3.72 17.82
C GLN A 8 -9.95 5.17 17.98
N LYS A 9 -9.08 6.13 17.66
CA LYS A 9 -9.44 7.55 17.71
C LYS A 9 -10.55 7.87 16.72
N ARG A 10 -10.56 7.27 15.53
CA ARG A 10 -11.67 7.39 14.58
C ARG A 10 -13.00 6.96 15.21
N LYS A 11 -13.06 5.79 15.83
CA LYS A 11 -14.28 5.29 16.48
C LYS A 11 -14.76 6.24 17.57
N GLU A 12 -13.86 6.69 18.44
CA GLU A 12 -14.16 7.63 19.52
C GLU A 12 -14.77 8.94 18.98
N LEU A 13 -14.21 9.51 17.91
CA LEU A 13 -14.71 10.77 17.33
C LEU A 13 -16.09 10.59 16.70
N ILE A 14 -16.33 9.47 16.01
CA ILE A 14 -17.63 9.18 15.37
C ILE A 14 -18.71 8.85 16.42
N GLU A 15 -18.35 8.17 17.51
CA GLU A 15 -19.25 7.89 18.63
C GLU A 15 -19.69 9.18 19.34
N LYS A 16 -18.79 10.15 19.49
CA LYS A 16 -19.10 11.47 20.06
C LYS A 16 -19.91 12.35 19.11
N ASP A 17 -19.59 12.33 17.82
CA ASP A 17 -20.29 13.07 16.78
C ASP A 17 -20.28 12.29 15.47
N SER A 18 -21.42 11.70 15.12
CA SER A 18 -21.58 10.88 13.91
C SER A 18 -21.22 11.61 12.61
N LYS A 19 -21.35 12.94 12.54
CA LYS A 19 -20.97 13.74 11.36
C LYS A 19 -19.46 13.71 11.10
N SER A 20 -18.65 13.40 12.12
CA SER A 20 -17.20 13.22 11.97
C SER A 20 -16.85 12.21 10.87
N ALA A 21 -17.72 11.21 10.63
CA ALA A 21 -17.53 10.22 9.57
C ALA A 21 -17.46 10.83 8.15
N GLU A 22 -18.10 11.99 7.92
CA GLU A 22 -18.12 12.65 6.61
C GLU A 22 -16.73 13.14 6.18
N ILE A 23 -15.88 13.51 7.15
CA ILE A 23 -14.56 14.09 6.91
C ILE A 23 -13.39 13.24 7.44
N ILE A 24 -13.65 12.07 8.01
CA ILE A 24 -12.59 11.11 8.35
C ILE A 24 -12.47 10.08 7.22
N LYS A 25 -11.41 10.18 6.44
CA LYS A 25 -11.19 9.37 5.23
C LYS A 25 -10.02 8.40 5.42
N PRO A 26 -10.08 7.18 4.86
CA PRO A 26 -8.92 6.27 4.85
C PRO A 26 -7.69 6.95 4.27
N HIS A 27 -6.54 6.72 4.90
CA HIS A 27 -5.28 7.35 4.52
C HIS A 27 -4.18 6.31 4.38
N ILE A 28 -3.41 6.42 3.29
CA ILE A 28 -2.22 5.61 3.04
C ILE A 28 -1.01 6.47 2.76
N THR A 29 0.15 5.92 3.08
CA THR A 29 1.47 6.47 2.78
C THR A 29 2.20 5.60 1.76
N GLY A 30 3.33 6.09 1.25
CA GLY A 30 4.16 5.33 0.30
C GLY A 30 4.57 3.93 0.80
N ARG A 31 4.62 3.70 2.11
CA ARG A 31 4.97 2.38 2.67
C ARG A 31 3.89 1.32 2.48
N GLU A 32 2.65 1.73 2.33
CA GLU A 32 1.48 0.85 2.26
C GLU A 32 1.16 0.45 0.82
N VAL A 33 1.67 1.19 -0.18
CA VAL A 33 1.50 0.83 -1.59
C VAL A 33 2.53 -0.22 -1.98
N ARG A 34 2.08 -1.42 -2.37
CA ARG A 34 2.91 -2.56 -2.78
C ARG A 34 2.57 -3.01 -4.20
N ARG A 35 3.37 -3.94 -4.74
CA ARG A 35 3.13 -4.55 -6.05
C ARG A 35 1.78 -5.28 -6.06
N TYR A 36 0.78 -4.69 -6.72
CA TYR A 36 -0.61 -5.17 -6.81
C TYR A 36 -1.43 -5.14 -5.50
N SER A 37 -0.97 -4.52 -4.42
CA SER A 37 -1.73 -4.45 -3.17
C SER A 37 -1.55 -3.12 -2.42
N ILE A 38 -2.55 -2.78 -1.62
CA ILE A 38 -2.49 -1.67 -0.65
C ILE A 38 -2.62 -2.30 0.73
N ASP A 39 -1.52 -2.34 1.47
CA ASP A 39 -1.43 -2.94 2.80
C ASP A 39 -1.79 -1.89 3.85
N TRP A 40 -3.06 -1.48 3.88
CA TRP A 40 -3.51 -0.37 4.72
C TRP A 40 -3.36 -0.65 6.23
N GLU A 41 -2.68 0.25 6.94
CA GLU A 41 -2.40 0.14 8.38
C GLU A 41 -3.53 0.68 9.28
N GLY A 42 -4.74 0.87 8.74
CA GLY A 42 -5.89 1.37 9.51
C GLY A 42 -5.73 2.83 9.96
N LYS A 43 -4.99 3.63 9.18
CA LYS A 43 -4.82 5.07 9.38
C LYS A 43 -5.87 5.87 8.62
N TYR A 44 -6.26 6.99 9.21
CA TYR A 44 -7.27 7.88 8.67
C TYR A 44 -6.80 9.32 8.72
N LEU A 45 -7.25 10.11 7.77
CA LEU A 45 -7.03 11.55 7.71
C LEU A 45 -8.32 12.27 8.11
N ILE A 46 -8.22 13.19 9.05
CA ILE A 46 -9.21 14.24 9.28
C ILE A 46 -9.07 15.24 8.13
N PHE A 47 -9.93 15.11 7.14
CA PHE A 47 -9.91 15.87 5.89
C PHE A 47 -10.71 17.17 6.00
N SER A 48 -10.32 18.01 6.96
CA SER A 48 -10.88 19.36 7.17
C SER A 48 -10.38 20.33 6.09
N ARG A 49 -11.00 20.30 4.92
CA ARG A 49 -10.64 21.15 3.78
C ARG A 49 -10.80 22.64 4.08
N ARG A 50 -10.11 23.49 3.32
CA ARG A 50 -10.31 24.94 3.36
C ARG A 50 -11.78 25.32 3.12
N GLY A 51 -12.29 26.28 3.88
CA GLY A 51 -13.68 26.73 3.84
C GLY A 51 -14.65 25.81 4.58
N ILE A 52 -14.16 24.80 5.31
CA ILE A 52 -15.03 23.94 6.12
C ILE A 52 -15.59 24.71 7.30
N ASP A 53 -16.89 24.55 7.53
CA ASP A 53 -17.51 24.95 8.79
C ASP A 53 -17.23 23.86 9.84
N ILE A 54 -16.16 24.05 10.61
CA ILE A 54 -15.73 23.10 11.65
C ILE A 54 -16.76 22.93 12.77
N THR A 55 -17.65 23.92 12.97
CA THR A 55 -18.68 23.87 14.01
C THR A 55 -19.74 22.79 13.75
N ARG A 56 -19.82 22.30 12.51
CA ARG A 56 -20.63 21.13 12.14
C ARG A 56 -20.07 19.79 12.64
N TYR A 57 -18.81 19.78 13.08
CA TYR A 57 -18.06 18.59 13.48
C TYR A 57 -17.48 18.79 14.88
N GLN A 58 -18.34 18.84 15.89
CA GLN A 58 -18.00 19.28 17.24
C GLN A 58 -16.88 18.43 17.86
N ALA A 59 -16.96 17.10 17.73
CA ALA A 59 -15.94 16.20 18.29
C ALA A 59 -14.56 16.41 17.64
N ILE A 60 -14.53 16.68 16.32
CA ILE A 60 -13.29 16.99 15.60
C ILE A 60 -12.76 18.36 16.01
N ASN A 61 -13.63 19.36 16.14
CA ASN A 61 -13.26 20.69 16.59
C ASN A 61 -12.57 20.64 17.96
N GLU A 62 -13.21 19.99 18.94
CA GLU A 62 -12.66 19.79 20.29
C GLU A 62 -11.34 19.04 20.28
N TYR A 63 -11.24 17.99 19.44
CA TYR A 63 -10.02 17.22 19.29
C TYR A 63 -8.86 18.05 18.70
N LEU A 64 -9.11 18.83 17.66
CA LEU A 64 -8.09 19.66 17.03
C LEU A 64 -7.71 20.86 17.91
N GLU A 65 -8.63 21.39 18.72
CA GLU A 65 -8.39 22.52 19.64
C GLU A 65 -7.26 22.19 20.62
N TYR A 66 -7.14 20.92 21.06
CA TYR A 66 -6.02 20.45 21.88
C TYR A 66 -4.64 20.70 21.22
N TYR A 67 -4.59 20.76 19.89
CA TYR A 67 -3.38 21.01 19.11
C TYR A 67 -3.29 22.45 18.58
N ARG A 68 -4.24 23.33 18.91
CA ARG A 68 -4.42 24.66 18.28
C ARG A 68 -3.14 25.47 18.22
N GLU A 69 -2.40 25.57 19.31
CA GLU A 69 -1.15 26.35 19.36
C GLU A 69 -0.17 25.91 18.26
N ARG A 70 -0.07 24.60 18.00
CA ARG A 70 0.80 24.04 16.95
C ARG A 70 0.18 24.10 15.56
N LEU A 71 -1.14 24.21 15.48
CA LEU A 71 -1.90 24.23 14.24
C LEU A 71 -2.11 25.63 13.67
N GLU A 72 -2.07 26.66 14.51
CA GLU A 72 -2.25 28.05 14.12
C GLU A 72 -1.20 28.46 13.06
N PRO A 73 -1.61 29.06 11.93
CA PRO A 73 -0.66 29.60 10.98
C PRO A 73 0.19 30.68 11.66
N LYS A 74 1.50 30.58 11.49
CA LYS A 74 2.40 31.65 11.92
C LYS A 74 2.08 32.94 11.15
N LYS A 75 2.24 34.07 11.81
CA LYS A 75 2.28 35.40 11.18
C LYS A 75 3.57 35.59 10.39
N GLU A 76 4.67 35.07 10.93
CA GLU A 76 6.01 35.17 10.33
C GLU A 76 6.76 33.83 10.41
N ASN A 77 7.59 33.54 9.41
CA ASN A 77 8.41 32.32 9.38
C ASN A 77 9.39 32.20 10.57
N SER A 78 9.74 33.32 11.21
CA SER A 78 10.63 33.42 12.37
C SER A 78 10.03 32.81 13.65
N GLN A 79 8.71 32.70 13.74
CA GLN A 79 8.04 32.14 14.92
C GLN A 79 8.39 30.65 15.07
N LYS A 80 8.59 30.20 16.32
CA LYS A 80 8.96 28.80 16.60
C LYS A 80 7.74 27.86 16.52
N ILE A 81 6.62 28.28 17.10
CA ILE A 81 5.40 27.47 17.23
C ILE A 81 4.37 27.88 16.17
N GLY A 82 3.59 26.92 15.68
CA GLY A 82 2.60 27.10 14.63
C GLY A 82 3.00 26.46 13.30
N ARG A 83 2.08 26.46 12.33
CA ARG A 83 2.31 25.97 10.97
C ARG A 83 2.84 27.08 10.07
N LYS A 84 3.26 26.73 8.85
CA LYS A 84 3.75 27.68 7.85
C LYS A 84 2.72 28.82 7.66
N PRO A 85 3.14 30.10 7.57
CA PRO A 85 2.23 31.19 7.27
C PRO A 85 1.40 30.91 6.01
N GLY A 86 0.11 31.25 6.06
CA GLY A 86 -0.81 31.06 4.96
C GLY A 86 -2.23 31.46 5.33
N ASN A 87 -3.09 31.55 4.31
CA ASN A 87 -4.49 31.92 4.46
C ASN A 87 -5.36 30.66 4.58
N TYR A 88 -5.36 30.06 5.77
CA TYR A 88 -6.18 28.91 6.15
C TYR A 88 -6.45 28.98 7.65
N ALA A 89 -7.59 28.48 8.10
CA ALA A 89 -7.87 28.39 9.53
C ALA A 89 -7.03 27.28 10.18
N TRP A 90 -6.70 27.41 11.45
CA TRP A 90 -5.82 26.46 12.16
C TRP A 90 -6.34 25.00 12.09
N TYR A 91 -7.65 24.80 12.06
CA TYR A 91 -8.30 23.49 11.94
C TYR A 91 -8.33 22.94 10.50
N GLU A 92 -7.88 23.69 9.49
CA GLU A 92 -7.91 23.27 8.09
C GLU A 92 -6.61 22.59 7.67
N ILE A 93 -6.69 21.68 6.70
CA ILE A 93 -5.51 21.23 5.96
C ILE A 93 -4.89 22.39 5.18
N GLN A 94 -3.55 22.38 5.08
CA GLN A 94 -2.78 23.53 4.59
C GLN A 94 -3.08 23.83 3.12
N ASP A 95 -3.09 22.81 2.26
CA ASP A 95 -3.21 23.00 0.81
C ASP A 95 -4.67 23.11 0.38
N SER A 96 -4.94 23.98 -0.60
CA SER A 96 -6.22 24.02 -1.29
C SER A 96 -6.31 22.80 -2.20
N VAL A 97 -6.95 21.73 -1.71
CA VAL A 97 -7.13 20.49 -2.46
C VAL A 97 -8.36 20.63 -3.37
N GLU A 98 -8.30 21.49 -4.40
CA GLU A 98 -9.43 21.71 -5.32
C GLU A 98 -9.77 20.46 -6.14
N TYR A 99 -8.77 19.64 -6.45
CA TYR A 99 -8.90 18.40 -7.19
C TYR A 99 -9.21 17.18 -6.31
N TYR A 100 -9.68 17.36 -5.07
CA TYR A 100 -9.85 16.26 -4.12
C TYR A 100 -10.80 15.17 -4.62
N GLU A 101 -11.82 15.54 -5.41
CA GLU A 101 -12.77 14.59 -5.99
C GLU A 101 -12.09 13.55 -6.90
N ALA A 102 -10.93 13.88 -7.48
CA ALA A 102 -10.15 12.92 -8.26
C ALA A 102 -9.58 11.78 -7.40
N PHE A 103 -9.34 12.02 -6.10
CA PHE A 103 -8.95 10.95 -5.17
C PHE A 103 -10.11 10.03 -4.81
N GLU A 104 -11.36 10.46 -4.99
CA GLU A 104 -12.56 9.66 -4.72
C GLU A 104 -12.99 8.82 -5.93
N ARG A 105 -12.18 8.80 -6.99
CA ARG A 105 -12.41 8.00 -8.21
C ARG A 105 -11.42 6.83 -8.28
N PRO A 106 -11.74 5.79 -9.09
CA PRO A 106 -10.81 4.71 -9.36
C PRO A 106 -9.45 5.23 -9.84
N LYS A 107 -8.37 4.69 -9.28
CA LYS A 107 -7.01 5.16 -9.56
C LYS A 107 -5.96 4.07 -9.34
N ILE A 108 -4.85 4.17 -10.06
CA ILE A 108 -3.63 3.42 -9.79
C ILE A 108 -2.73 4.28 -8.92
N SER A 109 -2.46 3.85 -7.69
CA SER A 109 -1.57 4.49 -6.73
C SER A 109 -0.18 3.85 -6.80
N TYR A 110 0.87 4.67 -6.72
CA TYR A 110 2.25 4.20 -6.79
C TYR A 110 3.21 5.08 -5.97
N GLN A 111 4.34 4.51 -5.56
CA GLN A 111 5.30 5.26 -4.74
C GLN A 111 6.11 6.23 -5.61
N LYS A 112 6.33 7.45 -5.11
CA LYS A 112 7.18 8.44 -5.79
C LYS A 112 8.63 7.95 -5.95
N PHE A 113 9.13 7.19 -4.97
CA PHE A 113 10.47 6.61 -4.97
C PHE A 113 10.33 5.10 -4.84
N GLN A 114 10.83 4.35 -5.81
CA GLN A 114 10.65 2.90 -5.89
C GLN A 114 11.98 2.20 -6.08
N VAL A 115 12.23 1.16 -5.28
CA VAL A 115 13.36 0.23 -5.45
C VAL A 115 12.94 -1.08 -6.14
N SER A 116 11.64 -1.24 -6.35
CA SER A 116 11.01 -2.33 -7.10
C SER A 116 9.61 -1.87 -7.53
N PRO A 117 8.94 -2.57 -8.47
CA PRO A 117 7.58 -2.20 -8.88
C PRO A 117 6.63 -2.17 -7.69
N ALA A 118 5.94 -1.05 -7.49
CA ALA A 118 5.02 -0.82 -6.38
C ALA A 118 3.79 -0.02 -6.85
N PHE A 119 3.07 -0.56 -7.82
CA PHE A 119 1.81 -0.02 -8.30
C PHE A 119 0.65 -0.87 -7.79
N ALA A 120 -0.41 -0.23 -7.29
CA ALA A 120 -1.63 -0.89 -6.84
C ALA A 120 -2.87 -0.12 -7.31
N ILE A 121 -3.99 -0.82 -7.45
CA ILE A 121 -5.25 -0.20 -7.87
C ILE A 121 -6.14 0.05 -6.65
N ASP A 122 -6.60 1.29 -6.52
CA ASP A 122 -7.71 1.68 -5.66
C ASP A 122 -8.95 1.84 -6.53
N ALA A 123 -9.61 0.71 -6.81
CA ALA A 123 -10.77 0.65 -7.70
C ALA A 123 -12.00 1.37 -7.11
N ARG A 124 -12.04 1.64 -5.80
CA ARG A 124 -13.16 2.30 -5.13
C ARG A 124 -12.89 3.77 -4.82
N GLY A 125 -11.68 4.27 -5.04
CA GLY A 125 -11.31 5.65 -4.71
C GLY A 125 -11.32 5.91 -3.19
N GLU A 126 -11.02 4.91 -2.37
CA GLU A 126 -11.20 5.00 -0.91
C GLU A 126 -10.08 5.77 -0.21
N PHE A 127 -8.86 5.77 -0.78
CA PHE A 127 -7.69 6.23 -0.07
C PHE A 127 -7.26 7.64 -0.47
N LEU A 128 -7.14 8.50 0.54
CA LEU A 128 -6.36 9.73 0.45
C LEU A 128 -4.88 9.42 0.68
N THR A 129 -4.00 10.10 -0.03
CA THR A 129 -2.57 9.78 -0.01
C THR A 129 -1.73 10.99 0.41
N ASN A 130 -0.53 10.73 0.94
CA ASN A 130 0.45 11.79 1.16
C ASN A 130 1.30 12.05 -0.10
N ASP A 131 2.28 12.95 -0.02
CA ASP A 131 3.15 13.35 -1.13
C ASP A 131 4.16 12.27 -1.57
N ALA A 132 4.27 11.17 -0.81
CA ALA A 132 5.06 10.00 -1.17
C ALA A 132 4.34 9.06 -2.16
N VAL A 133 3.03 9.28 -2.41
CA VAL A 133 2.22 8.47 -3.33
C VAL A 133 1.65 9.35 -4.43
N TRP A 134 1.80 8.88 -5.67
CA TRP A 134 1.24 9.51 -6.85
C TRP A 134 0.11 8.64 -7.40
N ASN A 135 -0.81 9.25 -8.15
CA ASN A 135 -2.02 8.59 -8.62
C ASN A 135 -2.21 8.80 -10.12
N ILE A 136 -2.52 7.72 -10.84
CA ILE A 136 -3.02 7.76 -12.22
C ILE A 136 -4.52 7.55 -12.13
N GLY A 137 -5.33 8.57 -12.45
CA GLY A 137 -6.78 8.57 -12.27
C GLY A 137 -7.54 7.73 -13.29
N MET A 138 -7.29 6.42 -13.30
CA MET A 138 -7.96 5.45 -14.16
C MET A 138 -8.02 4.07 -13.51
N GLU A 139 -9.03 3.29 -13.89
CA GLU A 139 -9.17 1.87 -13.57
C GLU A 139 -8.66 1.03 -14.74
N ASP A 140 -7.34 0.84 -14.85
CA ASP A 140 -6.72 0.11 -15.97
C ASP A 140 -5.80 -1.00 -15.47
N TYR A 141 -6.32 -2.22 -15.50
CA TYR A 141 -5.62 -3.41 -15.07
C TYR A 141 -4.50 -3.83 -16.03
N VAL A 142 -4.58 -3.48 -17.32
CA VAL A 142 -3.50 -3.76 -18.28
C VAL A 142 -2.33 -2.83 -18.04
N LEU A 143 -2.60 -1.53 -17.82
CA LEU A 143 -1.57 -0.57 -17.43
C LEU A 143 -0.94 -0.98 -16.10
N LEU A 144 -1.75 -1.36 -15.10
CA LEU A 144 -1.25 -1.86 -13.83
C LEU A 144 -0.32 -3.07 -14.00
N ALA A 145 -0.71 -4.05 -14.81
CA ALA A 145 0.10 -5.22 -15.13
C ALA A 145 1.40 -4.84 -15.82
N THR A 146 1.33 -3.94 -16.80
CA THR A 146 2.48 -3.44 -17.55
C THR A 146 3.48 -2.79 -16.61
N LEU A 147 3.04 -1.83 -15.77
CA LEU A 147 3.90 -1.10 -14.83
C LEU A 147 4.50 -1.98 -13.72
N ASN A 148 3.84 -3.08 -13.37
CA ASN A 148 4.34 -4.06 -12.41
C ASN A 148 5.14 -5.21 -13.04
N SER A 149 5.21 -5.30 -14.37
CA SER A 149 5.97 -6.33 -15.09
C SER A 149 7.48 -6.06 -15.09
N ILE A 150 8.27 -7.08 -15.42
CA ILE A 150 9.71 -6.95 -15.62
C ILE A 150 10.01 -5.95 -16.74
N LEU A 151 9.26 -6.02 -17.85
CA LEU A 151 9.40 -5.06 -18.95
C LEU A 151 9.06 -3.63 -18.50
N GLY A 152 7.97 -3.44 -17.76
CA GLY A 152 7.59 -2.13 -17.24
C GLY A 152 8.68 -1.54 -16.34
N TRP A 153 9.27 -2.36 -15.47
CA TRP A 153 10.39 -1.93 -14.64
C TRP A 153 11.63 -1.57 -15.45
N TYR A 154 11.95 -2.36 -16.47
CA TYR A 154 13.00 -2.02 -17.44
C TYR A 154 12.71 -0.68 -18.14
N LEU A 155 11.50 -0.45 -18.63
CA LEU A 155 11.16 0.83 -19.28
C LEU A 155 11.26 2.01 -18.30
N ILE A 156 10.83 1.82 -17.05
CA ILE A 156 10.99 2.83 -15.99
C ILE A 156 12.47 3.15 -15.78
N SER A 157 13.36 2.16 -15.75
CA SER A 157 14.81 2.40 -15.58
C SER A 157 15.43 3.19 -16.72
N ARG A 158 14.87 3.12 -17.93
CA ARG A 158 15.34 3.88 -19.10
C ARG A 158 14.91 5.34 -19.10
N HIS A 159 13.82 5.68 -18.40
CA HIS A 159 13.18 7.00 -18.52
C HIS A 159 13.15 7.79 -17.21
N CYS A 160 13.15 7.13 -16.06
CA CYS A 160 13.07 7.78 -14.75
C CYS A 160 14.45 8.01 -14.12
N THR A 161 14.55 9.04 -13.29
CA THR A 161 15.80 9.39 -12.60
C THR A 161 16.19 8.32 -11.59
N GLU A 162 17.42 7.83 -11.70
CA GLU A 162 18.01 6.88 -10.76
C GLU A 162 18.15 7.50 -9.35
N ILE A 163 17.86 6.69 -8.34
CA ILE A 163 18.11 6.94 -6.92
C ILE A 163 18.88 5.77 -6.34
N GLN A 164 19.18 5.78 -5.04
CA GLN A 164 19.81 4.63 -4.39
C GLN A 164 18.95 3.37 -4.55
N ASN A 165 19.43 2.42 -5.36
CA ASN A 165 18.83 1.11 -5.65
C ASN A 165 17.44 1.19 -6.31
N GLY A 166 17.15 2.24 -7.07
CA GLY A 166 15.82 2.40 -7.65
C GLY A 166 15.64 3.64 -8.52
N TYR A 167 14.40 4.09 -8.66
CA TYR A 167 14.04 5.25 -9.48
C TYR A 167 13.06 6.20 -8.79
N GLN A 168 13.11 7.48 -9.17
CA GLN A 168 12.11 8.49 -8.83
C GLN A 168 11.09 8.65 -9.97
N LEU A 169 9.83 8.32 -9.69
CA LEU A 169 8.74 8.26 -10.67
C LEU A 169 7.83 9.50 -10.58
N ILE A 170 8.37 10.68 -10.87
CA ILE A 170 7.52 11.88 -11.04
C ILE A 170 6.98 11.96 -12.47
N TRP A 171 5.83 12.62 -12.64
CA TRP A 171 5.15 12.74 -13.94
C TRP A 171 6.05 13.25 -15.08
N THR A 172 6.98 14.16 -14.78
CA THR A 172 7.96 14.67 -15.76
C THR A 172 8.70 13.56 -16.51
N TYR A 173 9.01 12.46 -15.82
CA TYR A 173 9.74 11.32 -16.37
C TYR A 173 8.82 10.16 -16.74
N LEU A 174 7.90 9.81 -15.84
CA LEU A 174 7.03 8.64 -16.01
C LEU A 174 6.16 8.74 -17.26
N LYS A 175 5.72 9.95 -17.65
CA LYS A 175 4.93 10.16 -18.87
C LYS A 175 5.64 9.75 -20.17
N ASN A 176 6.96 9.59 -20.14
CA ASN A 176 7.75 9.18 -21.30
C ASN A 176 7.89 7.65 -21.42
N VAL A 177 7.47 6.90 -20.40
CA VAL A 177 7.40 5.43 -20.47
C VAL A 177 6.32 5.05 -21.48
N THR A 178 6.74 4.36 -22.55
CA THR A 178 5.82 3.97 -23.63
C THR A 178 5.02 2.74 -23.24
N VAL A 179 3.69 2.87 -23.26
CA VAL A 179 2.75 1.78 -22.98
C VAL A 179 2.03 1.39 -24.28
N VAL A 180 2.02 0.09 -24.60
CA VAL A 180 1.29 -0.44 -25.75
C VAL A 180 -0.17 -0.65 -25.35
N VAL A 181 -1.09 -0.13 -26.16
CA VAL A 181 -2.53 -0.39 -26.00
C VAL A 181 -2.85 -1.72 -26.70
N PRO A 182 -3.32 -2.75 -25.98
CA PRO A 182 -3.64 -4.03 -26.59
C PRO A 182 -4.91 -3.96 -27.44
N ASP A 183 -5.09 -4.95 -28.32
CA ASP A 183 -6.41 -5.21 -28.89
C ASP A 183 -7.38 -5.74 -27.82
N SER A 184 -8.68 -5.76 -28.13
CA SER A 184 -9.70 -6.12 -27.14
C SER A 184 -9.53 -7.54 -26.56
N PRO A 185 -9.24 -8.59 -27.36
CA PRO A 185 -9.03 -9.94 -26.82
C PRO A 185 -7.81 -10.03 -25.89
N THR A 186 -6.67 -9.47 -26.29
CA THR A 186 -5.44 -9.50 -25.49
C THR A 186 -5.61 -8.71 -24.21
N GLY A 187 -6.21 -7.52 -24.30
CA GLY A 187 -6.47 -6.66 -23.14
C GLY A 187 -7.35 -7.35 -22.10
N LYS A 188 -8.45 -7.99 -22.53
CA LYS A 188 -9.35 -8.75 -21.63
C LYS A 188 -8.65 -9.93 -20.95
N SER A 189 -7.77 -10.63 -21.66
CA SER A 189 -7.00 -11.75 -21.11
C SER A 189 -6.05 -11.27 -20.00
N ILE A 190 -5.27 -10.22 -20.27
CA ILE A 190 -4.33 -9.65 -19.28
C ILE A 190 -5.08 -9.07 -18.08
N GLU A 191 -6.18 -8.34 -18.32
CA GLU A 191 -7.04 -7.81 -17.26
C GLU A 191 -7.57 -8.92 -16.34
N ALA A 192 -8.12 -10.00 -16.91
CA ALA A 192 -8.65 -11.11 -16.13
C ALA A 192 -7.58 -11.75 -15.23
N LYS A 193 -6.39 -12.05 -15.79
CA LYS A 193 -5.26 -12.59 -15.03
C LYS A 193 -4.79 -11.62 -13.94
N THR A 194 -4.77 -10.32 -14.23
CA THR A 194 -4.33 -9.30 -13.27
C THR A 194 -5.31 -9.18 -12.10
N LYS A 195 -6.62 -9.22 -12.36
CA LYS A 195 -7.65 -9.26 -11.33
C LYS A 195 -7.53 -10.52 -10.46
N GLU A 196 -7.37 -11.69 -11.08
CA GLU A 196 -7.16 -12.94 -10.36
C GLU A 196 -5.88 -12.89 -9.48
N LEU A 197 -4.78 -12.31 -9.98
CA LEU A 197 -3.54 -12.12 -9.21
C LEU A 197 -3.77 -11.25 -7.97
N ILE A 198 -4.53 -10.16 -8.12
CA ILE A 198 -4.87 -9.26 -7.01
C ILE A 198 -5.72 -10.00 -5.97
N ASP A 199 -6.72 -10.76 -6.41
CA ASP A 199 -7.61 -11.53 -5.53
C ASP A 199 -6.83 -12.60 -4.75
N LEU A 200 -5.94 -13.35 -5.41
CA LEU A 200 -5.09 -14.36 -4.75
C LEU A 200 -4.13 -13.71 -3.73
N LYS A 201 -3.54 -12.56 -4.06
CA LYS A 201 -2.69 -11.82 -3.12
C LYS A 201 -3.49 -11.31 -1.91
N SER A 202 -4.73 -10.88 -2.13
CA SER A 202 -5.65 -10.47 -1.07
C SER A 202 -6.00 -11.65 -0.16
N ASP A 203 -6.32 -12.83 -0.72
CA ASP A 203 -6.59 -14.06 0.05
C ASP A 203 -5.36 -14.47 0.87
N LEU A 204 -4.16 -14.50 0.25
CA LEU A 204 -2.92 -14.80 0.96
C LEU A 204 -2.70 -13.86 2.14
N SER A 205 -2.86 -12.54 1.93
CA SER A 205 -2.72 -11.53 3.00
C SER A 205 -3.75 -11.71 4.11
N GLY A 206 -5.01 -11.99 3.77
CA GLY A 206 -6.08 -12.24 4.73
C GLY A 206 -5.83 -13.48 5.58
N ARG A 207 -5.37 -14.57 4.97
CA ARG A 207 -4.99 -15.81 5.68
C ARG A 207 -3.78 -15.59 6.58
N LEU A 208 -2.78 -14.84 6.14
CA LEU A 208 -1.61 -14.49 6.95
C LEU A 208 -2.00 -13.65 8.16
N SER A 209 -2.83 -12.61 7.98
CA SER A 209 -3.36 -11.80 9.09
C SER A 209 -4.11 -12.65 10.10
N SER A 210 -4.98 -13.56 9.62
CA SER A 210 -5.72 -14.48 10.50
C SER A 210 -4.79 -15.42 11.29
N CYS A 211 -3.74 -15.95 10.65
CA CYS A 211 -2.73 -16.76 11.32
C CYS A 211 -1.95 -15.94 12.36
N MET A 212 -1.58 -14.70 12.03
CA MET A 212 -0.84 -13.82 12.93
C MET A 212 -1.68 -13.42 14.14
N GLU A 213 -2.98 -13.16 13.97
CA GLU A 213 -3.90 -12.86 15.07
C GLU A 213 -4.01 -14.04 16.03
N LEU A 214 -4.18 -15.26 15.50
CA LEU A 214 -4.24 -16.48 16.30
C LEU A 214 -2.94 -16.73 17.07
N ILE A 215 -1.79 -16.71 16.39
CA ILE A 215 -0.48 -16.89 17.04
C ILE A 215 -0.25 -15.81 18.11
N SER A 216 -0.58 -14.56 17.79
CA SER A 216 -0.38 -13.44 18.74
C SER A 216 -1.26 -13.56 19.97
N THR A 217 -2.49 -14.04 19.80
CA THR A 217 -3.43 -14.25 20.90
C THR A 217 -2.99 -15.41 21.78
N GLU A 218 -2.69 -16.56 21.18
CA GLU A 218 -2.30 -17.79 21.90
C GLU A 218 -1.00 -17.61 22.70
N TYR A 219 -0.02 -16.90 22.11
CA TYR A 219 1.31 -16.74 22.71
C TYR A 219 1.58 -15.35 23.28
N GLY A 220 0.56 -14.49 23.36
CA GLY A 220 0.66 -13.15 23.95
C GLY A 220 1.68 -12.25 23.25
N LEU A 221 1.81 -12.37 21.92
CA LEU A 221 2.79 -11.60 21.15
C LEU A 221 2.34 -10.15 21.01
N LYS A 222 3.18 -9.20 21.46
CA LYS A 222 2.89 -7.77 21.31
C LYS A 222 3.14 -7.25 19.89
N LYS A 223 4.10 -7.86 19.18
CA LYS A 223 4.45 -7.56 17.79
C LYS A 223 5.02 -8.80 17.13
N THR A 224 4.71 -8.99 15.85
CA THR A 224 5.27 -10.04 15.01
C THR A 224 6.43 -9.49 14.18
N GLY A 225 7.57 -10.17 14.17
CA GLY A 225 8.68 -9.84 13.28
C GLY A 225 8.39 -10.23 11.83
N LYS A 226 9.12 -9.64 10.86
CA LYS A 226 8.94 -9.90 9.42
C LYS A 226 9.05 -11.39 9.05
N ASN A 227 10.00 -12.11 9.65
CA ASN A 227 10.17 -13.55 9.41
C ASN A 227 8.94 -14.34 9.87
N LEU A 228 8.39 -13.97 11.04
CA LEU A 228 7.21 -14.64 11.59
C LEU A 228 5.96 -14.35 10.75
N GLN A 229 5.83 -13.12 10.21
CA GLN A 229 4.77 -12.76 9.26
C GLN A 229 4.83 -13.58 7.97
N GLN A 230 5.97 -14.18 7.64
CA GLN A 230 6.17 -15.06 6.49
C GLN A 230 6.53 -16.49 6.94
N PHE A 231 5.98 -16.96 8.06
CA PHE A 231 6.35 -18.24 8.68
C PHE A 231 6.24 -19.45 7.73
N TYR A 232 5.31 -19.41 6.78
CA TYR A 232 5.10 -20.48 5.81
C TYR A 232 6.31 -20.73 4.89
N ARG A 233 7.24 -19.77 4.81
CA ARG A 233 8.53 -19.91 4.11
C ARG A 233 9.64 -20.48 5.00
N LEU A 234 9.47 -20.48 6.34
CA LEU A 234 10.48 -20.92 7.30
C LEU A 234 10.42 -22.42 7.55
N GLY A 235 11.54 -23.07 7.87
CA GLY A 235 11.51 -24.44 8.43
C GLY A 235 10.94 -24.49 9.85
N TRP A 236 10.46 -25.65 10.31
CA TRP A 236 9.87 -25.83 11.65
C TRP A 236 10.76 -25.28 12.77
N ASN A 237 12.06 -25.62 12.76
CA ASN A 237 13.00 -25.17 13.78
C ASN A 237 13.16 -23.63 13.78
N GLN A 238 13.14 -23.00 12.61
CA GLN A 238 13.24 -21.55 12.48
C GLN A 238 11.95 -20.87 12.97
N PHE A 239 10.78 -21.43 12.67
CA PHE A 239 9.51 -20.93 13.15
C PHE A 239 9.43 -20.95 14.69
N VAL A 240 9.78 -22.09 15.31
CA VAL A 240 9.84 -22.19 16.78
C VAL A 240 10.84 -21.19 17.36
N TRP A 241 12.00 -21.04 16.74
CA TRP A 241 13.01 -20.08 17.17
C TRP A 241 12.50 -18.63 17.12
N GLU A 242 11.78 -18.23 16.07
CA GLU A 242 11.18 -16.89 15.99
C GLU A 242 10.12 -16.65 17.08
N LEU A 243 9.35 -17.67 17.47
CA LEU A 243 8.41 -17.60 18.59
C LEU A 243 9.12 -17.49 19.95
N GLU A 244 10.13 -18.32 20.18
CA GLU A 244 10.87 -18.35 21.46
C GLU A 244 11.63 -17.03 21.72
N LYS A 245 12.08 -16.33 20.68
CA LYS A 245 12.62 -14.95 20.79
C LYS A 245 11.64 -13.97 21.41
N GLN A 246 10.34 -14.18 21.21
CA GLN A 246 9.28 -13.34 21.77
C GLN A 246 8.87 -13.77 23.18
N LYS A 247 9.69 -14.61 23.84
CA LYS A 247 9.45 -15.18 25.19
C LYS A 247 8.29 -16.18 25.25
N ALA A 248 7.82 -16.69 24.12
CA ALA A 248 6.89 -17.82 24.07
C ALA A 248 7.67 -19.12 24.31
N ARG A 249 7.84 -19.53 25.58
CA ARG A 249 8.45 -20.83 25.91
C ARG A 249 7.41 -21.93 25.76
N LEU A 250 7.66 -22.87 24.84
CA LEU A 250 6.74 -23.95 24.51
C LEU A 250 7.21 -25.28 25.13
N THR A 251 6.28 -26.00 25.76
CA THR A 251 6.48 -27.39 26.19
C THR A 251 6.51 -28.35 25.00
N LEU A 252 6.93 -29.60 25.21
CA LEU A 252 6.98 -30.60 24.13
C LEU A 252 5.59 -30.87 23.53
N GLY A 253 4.55 -31.01 24.35
CA GLY A 253 3.18 -31.22 23.87
C GLY A 253 2.65 -30.03 23.06
N GLN A 254 2.91 -28.80 23.52
CA GLN A 254 2.56 -27.59 22.76
C GLN A 254 3.29 -27.53 21.40
N LYS A 255 4.54 -27.98 21.35
CA LYS A 255 5.30 -28.06 20.09
C LYS A 255 4.70 -29.10 19.13
N GLU A 256 4.17 -30.20 19.63
CA GLU A 256 3.53 -31.23 18.80
C GLU A 256 2.24 -30.73 18.15
N GLU A 257 1.34 -30.13 18.95
CA GLU A 257 0.10 -29.53 18.44
C GLU A 257 0.37 -28.39 17.44
N LEU A 258 1.29 -27.49 17.81
CA LEU A 258 1.67 -26.36 16.95
C LEU A 258 2.33 -26.83 15.65
N ASN A 259 3.10 -27.92 15.65
CA ASN A 259 3.70 -28.47 14.44
C ASN A 259 2.64 -29.00 13.46
N GLY A 260 1.58 -29.63 13.97
CA GLY A 260 0.44 -30.06 13.16
C GLY A 260 -0.25 -28.86 12.47
N TRP A 261 -0.56 -27.82 13.25
CA TRP A 261 -1.12 -26.57 12.71
C TRP A 261 -0.18 -25.90 11.70
N PHE A 262 1.11 -25.79 12.04
CA PHE A 262 2.12 -25.15 11.22
C PHE A 262 2.27 -25.84 9.86
N ARG A 263 2.35 -27.17 9.83
CA ARG A 263 2.48 -27.93 8.57
C ARG A 263 1.28 -27.71 7.66
N LYS A 264 0.07 -27.82 8.21
CA LYS A 264 -1.17 -27.60 7.45
C LYS A 264 -1.23 -26.19 6.88
N LYS A 265 -1.00 -25.15 7.71
CA LYS A 265 -1.04 -23.76 7.24
C LYS A 265 0.08 -23.44 6.28
N ARG A 266 1.26 -24.02 6.47
CA ARG A 266 2.37 -23.89 5.54
C ARG A 266 2.01 -24.43 4.16
N GLU A 267 1.41 -25.60 4.07
CA GLU A 267 1.00 -26.22 2.81
C GLU A 267 -0.03 -25.33 2.09
N GLU A 268 -1.14 -24.97 2.78
CA GLU A 268 -2.19 -24.10 2.24
C GLU A 268 -1.65 -22.75 1.71
N LEU A 269 -0.70 -22.13 2.42
CA LEU A 269 -0.14 -20.83 2.04
C LEU A 269 0.89 -20.93 0.91
N ASN A 270 1.70 -21.99 0.88
CA ASN A 270 2.65 -22.21 -0.22
C ASN A 270 1.93 -22.54 -1.53
N GLU A 271 0.84 -23.32 -1.50
CA GLU A 271 0.02 -23.57 -2.70
C GLU A 271 -0.55 -22.28 -3.30
N LEU A 272 -0.97 -21.32 -2.45
CA LEU A 272 -1.41 -20.01 -2.91
C LEU A 272 -0.26 -19.18 -3.49
N GLU A 273 0.89 -19.17 -2.82
CA GLU A 273 2.10 -18.48 -3.30
C GLU A 273 2.54 -19.02 -4.67
N GLU A 274 2.55 -20.33 -4.87
CA GLU A 274 2.89 -20.95 -6.16
C GLU A 274 1.94 -20.53 -7.29
N LYS A 275 0.63 -20.43 -7.00
CA LYS A 275 -0.37 -19.94 -7.97
C LYS A 275 -0.14 -18.47 -8.32
N ILE A 276 0.15 -17.63 -7.32
CA ILE A 276 0.46 -16.21 -7.51
C ILE A 276 1.70 -16.06 -8.40
N GLU A 277 2.75 -16.83 -8.13
CA GLU A 277 3.98 -16.79 -8.93
C GLU A 277 3.78 -17.29 -10.35
N LEU A 278 2.98 -18.34 -10.55
CA LEU A 278 2.64 -18.83 -11.90
C LEU A 278 1.90 -17.77 -12.70
N LEU A 279 0.86 -17.18 -12.11
CA LEU A 279 0.05 -16.16 -12.76
C LEU A 279 0.85 -14.88 -13.05
N ASP A 280 1.77 -14.50 -12.16
CA ASP A 280 2.70 -13.39 -12.40
C ASP A 280 3.63 -13.67 -13.58
N ARG A 281 4.15 -14.90 -13.73
CA ARG A 281 4.94 -15.29 -14.90
C ARG A 281 4.11 -15.24 -16.18
N GLU A 282 2.87 -15.73 -16.16
CA GLU A 282 1.98 -15.67 -17.32
C GLU A 282 1.65 -14.23 -17.74
N ILE A 283 1.45 -13.33 -16.78
CA ILE A 283 1.25 -11.91 -17.06
C ILE A 283 2.51 -11.31 -17.71
N ASN A 284 3.70 -11.60 -17.19
CA ASN A 284 4.94 -11.12 -17.81
C ASN A 284 5.11 -11.62 -19.25
N LEU A 285 4.81 -12.90 -19.52
CA LEU A 285 4.83 -13.45 -20.87
C LEU A 285 3.85 -12.73 -21.80
N ALA A 286 2.61 -12.51 -21.35
CA ALA A 286 1.61 -11.79 -22.13
C ALA A 286 2.03 -10.33 -22.41
N ILE A 287 2.72 -9.68 -21.48
CA ILE A 287 3.28 -8.34 -21.70
C ILE A 287 4.44 -8.37 -22.70
N TYR A 288 5.33 -9.36 -22.66
CA TYR A 288 6.37 -9.49 -23.69
C TYR A 288 5.78 -9.72 -25.08
N GLU A 289 4.75 -10.56 -25.20
CA GLU A 289 4.02 -10.81 -26.44
C GLU A 289 3.31 -9.55 -26.95
N LEU A 290 2.70 -8.76 -26.06
CA LEU A 290 2.07 -7.49 -26.38
C LEU A 290 3.07 -6.50 -27.02
N TYR A 291 4.32 -6.51 -26.55
CA TYR A 291 5.41 -5.71 -27.10
C TYR A 291 6.17 -6.39 -28.24
N ARG A 292 5.76 -7.61 -28.63
CA ARG A 292 6.37 -8.41 -29.71
C ARG A 292 7.87 -8.67 -29.50
N LEU A 293 8.27 -8.85 -28.25
CA LEU A 293 9.66 -9.12 -27.91
C LEU A 293 10.05 -10.54 -28.31
N ASN A 294 11.23 -10.69 -28.91
CA ASN A 294 11.82 -12.00 -29.17
C ASN A 294 12.60 -12.50 -27.95
N ARG A 295 13.19 -13.70 -28.04
CA ARG A 295 13.95 -14.29 -26.93
C ARG A 295 15.17 -13.45 -26.51
N GLU A 296 15.90 -12.90 -27.47
CA GLU A 296 17.08 -12.06 -27.20
C GLU A 296 16.68 -10.76 -26.49
N ASP A 297 15.57 -10.15 -26.90
CA ASP A 297 15.01 -8.96 -26.24
C ASP A 297 14.60 -9.26 -24.79
N ILE A 298 13.94 -10.39 -24.57
CA ILE A 298 13.52 -10.83 -23.22
C ILE A 298 14.74 -11.07 -22.33
N ASP A 299 15.75 -11.78 -22.83
CA ASP A 299 16.96 -12.07 -22.07
C ASP A 299 17.73 -10.76 -21.71
N LEU A 300 17.75 -9.78 -22.62
CA LEU A 300 18.30 -8.44 -22.37
C LEU A 300 17.52 -7.69 -21.27
N VAL A 301 16.18 -7.68 -21.36
CA VAL A 301 15.30 -7.04 -20.38
C VAL A 301 15.49 -7.65 -18.99
N GLU A 302 15.45 -8.98 -18.88
CA GLU A 302 15.59 -9.66 -17.60
C GLU A 302 16.98 -9.49 -16.97
N SER A 303 18.05 -9.56 -17.78
CA SER A 303 19.42 -9.39 -17.28
C SER A 303 19.68 -7.97 -16.81
N SER A 304 19.06 -6.96 -17.45
CA SER A 304 19.16 -5.55 -17.04
C SER A 304 18.49 -5.28 -15.70
N VAL A 305 17.38 -5.98 -15.39
CA VAL A 305 16.64 -5.79 -14.14
C VAL A 305 17.26 -6.57 -12.97
N LYS A 306 17.89 -7.73 -13.21
CA LYS A 306 18.53 -8.55 -12.17
C LYS A 306 19.82 -7.94 -11.58
N GLN A 307 20.38 -6.91 -12.19
CA GLN A 307 21.64 -6.28 -11.78
C GLN A 307 21.48 -5.16 -10.73
N HIS A 308 20.26 -4.89 -10.27
CA HIS A 308 19.93 -3.88 -9.25
C HIS A 308 19.14 -4.49 -8.09
#